data_AF-A0A2V6Z0M4-F1
#
_entry.id   AF-A0A2V6Z0M4-F1
#
_cell.length_a   1.000
_cell.length_b   1.000
_cell.length_c   1.000
_cell.angle_alpha   90.00
_cell.angle_beta   90.00
_cell.angle_gamma   90.00
#
_symmetry.space_group_name_H-M   'P 1'
#
loop_
_entity.id
_entity.type
_entity.pdbx_description
1 polymer ?
#
loop_
_entity_poly.entity_id
_entity_poly.type
_entity_poly.pdbx_seq_one_letter_code
_entity_poly.pdbx_strand_id
1 'polypeptide(L)'
;MLELSGLESTGSSSRLNERKREIEARLRARYKDFTRQDFLALPAMAEYDRYYRRFNKSYHVQLQLDSIVLNGKQLPDVSPAVDANFMAEVETLILTAGHDSQKLRGPIVIDVSREGDQMTQMNSASRAIRSGDMIMRDADGICCSIIYGQDARSPISPETSRVLYVAYAPPR
;
A
#
# COMPACT_ATOMS: atom_id res chain seq x y z
N MET A 1 -6.04 7.50 8.82
CA MET A 1 -7.07 6.84 7.99
C MET A 1 -7.86 7.91 7.27
N LEU A 2 -8.22 7.69 6.01
CA LEU A 2 -9.03 8.60 5.19
C LEU A 2 -10.12 7.78 4.49
N GLU A 3 -11.38 8.11 4.71
CA GLU A 3 -12.50 7.50 3.98
C GLU A 3 -13.03 8.48 2.93
N LEU A 4 -13.22 7.99 1.71
CA LEU A 4 -13.88 8.72 0.62
C LEU A 4 -15.12 7.94 0.18
N SER A 5 -16.20 8.65 -0.12
CA SER A 5 -17.48 8.10 -0.56
C SER A 5 -17.92 8.72 -1.88
N GLY A 6 -18.79 8.01 -2.62
CA GLY A 6 -19.29 8.48 -3.91
C GLY A 6 -18.27 8.34 -5.03
N LEU A 7 -17.37 7.35 -4.92
CA LEU A 7 -16.38 7.05 -5.94
C LEU A 7 -16.99 6.27 -7.09
N GLU A 8 -16.63 6.65 -8.30
CA GLU A 8 -16.79 5.81 -9.49
C GLU A 8 -15.45 5.11 -9.75
N SER A 9 -15.37 3.84 -9.37
CA SER A 9 -14.14 3.03 -9.50
C SER A 9 -14.02 2.34 -10.87
N THR A 10 -14.93 2.64 -11.80
CA THR A 10 -14.96 2.07 -13.15
C THR A 10 -14.33 3.01 -14.18
N GLY A 11 -13.64 2.43 -15.17
CA GLY A 11 -13.08 3.18 -16.29
C GLY A 11 -11.73 3.85 -16.00
N SER A 12 -11.13 4.40 -17.07
CA SER A 12 -9.91 5.19 -16.97
C SER A 12 -10.26 6.67 -16.82
N SER A 13 -9.47 7.39 -16.01
CA SER A 13 -9.60 8.84 -15.85
C SER A 13 -8.43 9.51 -16.56
N SER A 14 -8.69 10.28 -17.62
CA SER A 14 -7.65 10.99 -18.37
C SER A 14 -6.83 11.92 -17.46
N ARG A 15 -7.51 12.67 -16.60
CA ARG A 15 -6.88 13.57 -15.62
C ARG A 15 -6.00 12.82 -14.61
N LEU A 16 -6.45 11.64 -14.16
CA LEU A 16 -5.63 10.81 -13.28
C LEU A 16 -4.41 10.25 -14.02
N ASN A 17 -4.59 9.85 -15.28
CA ASN A 17 -3.51 9.34 -16.14
C ASN A 17 -2.46 10.41 -16.42
N GLU A 18 -2.87 11.64 -16.72
CA GLU A 18 -1.99 12.80 -16.83
C GLU A 18 -1.20 13.01 -15.54
N ARG A 19 -1.88 13.00 -14.38
CA ARG A 19 -1.24 13.13 -13.08
C ARG A 19 -0.24 12.01 -12.80
N LYS A 20 -0.53 10.76 -13.19
CA LYS A 20 0.42 9.64 -13.11
C LYS A 20 1.69 9.94 -13.92
N ARG A 21 1.55 10.43 -15.16
CA ARG A 21 2.70 10.80 -16.02
C ARG A 21 3.54 11.91 -15.38
N GLU A 22 2.89 12.94 -14.82
CA GLU A 22 3.57 14.05 -14.12
C GLU A 22 4.37 13.56 -12.90
N ILE A 23 3.77 12.69 -12.08
CA ILE A 23 4.43 12.11 -10.90
C ILE A 23 5.67 11.36 -11.32
N GLU A 24 5.56 10.47 -12.30
CA GLU A 24 6.71 9.69 -12.77
C GLU A 24 7.83 10.56 -13.32
N ALA A 25 7.49 11.56 -14.15
CA ALA A 25 8.47 12.50 -14.69
C ALA A 25 9.20 13.24 -13.56
N ARG A 26 8.44 13.70 -12.54
CA ARG A 26 9.00 14.37 -11.36
C ARG A 26 9.86 13.44 -10.51
N LEU A 27 9.46 12.18 -10.30
CA LEU A 27 10.24 11.19 -9.56
C LEU A 27 11.55 10.88 -10.28
N ARG A 28 11.51 10.65 -11.60
CA ARG A 28 12.71 10.42 -12.42
C ARG A 28 13.65 11.62 -12.41
N ALA A 29 13.11 12.84 -12.47
CA ALA A 29 13.93 14.05 -12.40
C ALA A 29 14.56 14.24 -11.01
N ARG A 30 13.77 14.02 -9.94
CA ARG A 30 14.22 14.20 -8.55
C ARG A 30 15.30 13.20 -8.15
N TYR A 31 15.25 11.98 -8.68
CA TYR A 31 16.11 10.87 -8.27
C TYR A 31 16.99 10.35 -9.42
N LYS A 32 17.29 11.19 -10.42
CA LYS A 32 17.96 10.81 -11.68
C LYS A 32 19.29 10.05 -11.49
N ASP A 33 20.02 10.36 -10.43
CA ASP A 33 21.34 9.79 -10.13
C ASP A 33 21.34 8.94 -8.86
N PHE A 34 20.15 8.64 -8.31
CA PHE A 34 20.04 7.79 -7.13
C PHE A 34 20.34 6.33 -7.50
N THR A 35 21.11 5.68 -6.65
CA THR A 35 21.19 4.23 -6.57
C THR A 35 20.17 3.69 -5.57
N ARG A 36 20.02 2.36 -5.51
CA ARG A 36 19.23 1.71 -4.46
C ARG A 36 19.67 2.07 -3.05
N GLN A 37 20.97 2.28 -2.85
CA GLN A 37 21.53 2.63 -1.55
C GLN A 37 21.10 4.06 -1.15
N ASP A 38 21.02 4.98 -2.11
CA ASP A 38 20.62 6.36 -1.86
C ASP A 38 19.14 6.46 -1.44
N PHE A 39 18.27 5.60 -1.98
CA PHE A 39 16.89 5.51 -1.51
C PHE A 39 16.81 5.10 -0.04
N LEU A 40 17.65 4.16 0.41
CA LEU A 40 17.68 3.73 1.81
C LEU A 40 18.19 4.83 2.77
N ALA A 41 18.87 5.86 2.26
CA ALA A 41 19.27 7.01 3.05
C ALA A 41 18.13 8.03 3.27
N LEU A 42 17.01 7.90 2.54
CA LEU A 42 15.84 8.76 2.76
C LEU A 42 15.18 8.39 4.11
N PRO A 43 14.83 9.38 4.96
CA PRO A 43 14.32 9.10 6.30
C PRO A 43 13.13 8.14 6.33
N ALA A 44 12.12 8.33 5.47
CA ALA A 44 10.97 7.42 5.41
C ALA A 44 11.37 6.00 5.02
N MET A 45 12.21 5.84 3.99
CA MET A 45 12.67 4.54 3.50
C MET A 45 13.50 3.79 4.52
N ALA A 46 14.38 4.48 5.25
CA ALA A 46 15.20 3.89 6.31
C ALA A 46 14.35 3.26 7.42
N GLU A 47 13.25 3.93 7.80
CA GLU A 47 12.31 3.43 8.82
C GLU A 47 11.62 2.14 8.36
N TYR A 48 11.12 2.12 7.12
CA TYR A 48 10.52 0.91 6.56
C TYR A 48 11.53 -0.21 6.33
N ASP A 49 12.73 0.06 5.82
CA ASP A 49 13.76 -0.96 5.64
C ASP A 49 14.11 -1.63 6.97
N ARG A 50 14.35 -0.83 8.02
CA ARG A 50 14.59 -1.35 9.37
C ARG A 50 13.43 -2.22 9.87
N TYR A 51 12.21 -1.79 9.64
CA TYR A 51 11.02 -2.54 10.00
C TYR A 51 10.91 -3.88 9.24
N TYR A 52 11.00 -3.85 7.90
CA TYR A 52 10.86 -5.01 7.02
C TYR A 52 11.98 -6.05 7.21
N ARG A 53 13.20 -5.61 7.55
CA ARG A 53 14.33 -6.50 7.87
C ARG A 53 14.06 -7.43 9.04
N ARG A 54 13.26 -7.01 10.04
CA ARG A 54 12.81 -7.90 11.14
C ARG A 54 12.08 -9.12 10.61
N PHE A 55 11.47 -9.01 9.41
CA PHE A 55 10.69 -10.04 8.73
C PHE A 55 11.43 -10.76 7.60
N ASN A 56 12.72 -10.45 7.37
CA ASN A 56 13.48 -10.93 6.21
C ASN A 56 12.78 -10.60 4.87
N LYS A 57 12.24 -9.37 4.77
CA LYS A 57 11.57 -8.86 3.58
C LYS A 57 12.18 -7.53 3.14
N SER A 58 11.94 -7.18 1.88
CA SER A 58 12.28 -5.87 1.31
C SER A 58 11.06 -4.97 1.32
N TYR A 59 11.25 -3.68 1.54
CA TYR A 59 10.15 -2.72 1.48
C TYR A 59 9.62 -2.56 0.06
N HIS A 60 8.35 -2.85 -0.18
CA HIS A 60 7.81 -2.95 -1.53
C HIS A 60 7.60 -1.58 -2.20
N VAL A 61 7.35 -0.50 -1.45
CA VAL A 61 7.27 0.86 -2.05
C VAL A 61 8.64 1.30 -2.58
N GLN A 62 9.73 0.88 -1.93
CA GLN A 62 11.07 1.06 -2.51
C GLN A 62 11.21 0.33 -3.84
N LEU A 63 10.74 -0.92 -3.94
CA LEU A 63 10.77 -1.68 -5.20
C LEU A 63 9.92 -1.02 -6.30
N GLN A 64 8.77 -0.44 -5.93
CA GLN A 64 7.94 0.34 -6.86
C GLN A 64 8.69 1.59 -7.35
N LEU A 65 9.27 2.37 -6.44
CA LEU A 65 10.03 3.58 -6.77
C LEU A 65 11.25 3.26 -7.65
N ASP A 66 12.03 2.24 -7.29
CA ASP A 66 13.13 1.70 -8.10
C ASP A 66 12.66 1.41 -9.52
N SER A 67 11.50 0.78 -9.67
CA SER A 67 10.99 0.41 -10.98
C SER A 67 10.62 1.63 -11.83
N ILE A 68 10.13 2.71 -11.22
CA ILE A 68 9.75 3.94 -11.91
C ILE A 68 10.99 4.75 -12.29
N VAL A 69 11.91 4.93 -11.34
CA VAL A 69 13.07 5.81 -11.49
C VAL A 69 14.17 5.13 -12.30
N LEU A 70 14.54 3.90 -11.95
CA LEU A 70 15.72 3.21 -12.52
C LEU A 70 15.38 2.44 -13.79
N ASN A 71 14.17 1.88 -13.87
CA ASN A 71 13.75 1.04 -15.00
C ASN A 71 12.75 1.73 -15.93
N GLY A 72 12.39 3.00 -15.66
CA GLY A 72 11.46 3.75 -16.49
C GLY A 72 10.04 3.19 -16.53
N LYS A 73 9.64 2.32 -15.58
CA LYS A 73 8.28 1.78 -15.53
C LYS A 73 7.27 2.89 -15.29
N GLN A 74 6.07 2.63 -15.79
CA GLN A 74 4.91 3.46 -15.56
C GLN A 74 4.15 2.97 -14.33
N LEU A 75 3.50 3.90 -13.62
CA LEU A 75 2.48 3.61 -12.63
C LEU A 75 1.37 2.75 -13.26
N PRO A 76 0.77 1.86 -12.47
CA PRO A 76 -0.26 0.94 -12.95
C PRO A 76 -1.51 1.69 -13.46
N ASP A 77 -2.36 0.95 -14.15
CA ASP A 77 -3.66 1.41 -14.66
C ASP A 77 -4.71 0.35 -14.29
N VAL A 78 -5.10 0.33 -13.01
CA VAL A 78 -6.00 -0.70 -12.44
C VAL A 78 -7.40 -0.14 -12.26
N SER A 79 -7.53 0.91 -11.44
CA SER A 79 -8.77 1.65 -11.22
C SER A 79 -8.43 2.99 -10.58
N PRO A 80 -9.30 4.02 -10.69
CA PRO A 80 -9.01 5.33 -10.11
C PRO A 80 -8.64 5.28 -8.61
N ALA A 81 -9.36 4.47 -7.84
CA ALA A 81 -9.13 4.33 -6.41
C ALA A 81 -7.84 3.56 -6.07
N VAL A 82 -7.51 2.51 -6.83
CA VAL A 82 -6.25 1.78 -6.64
C VAL A 82 -5.07 2.63 -7.07
N ASP A 83 -5.15 3.27 -8.23
CA ASP A 83 -4.08 4.09 -8.79
C ASP A 83 -3.77 5.30 -7.90
N ALA A 84 -4.79 5.94 -7.32
CA ALA A 84 -4.60 7.03 -6.37
C ALA A 84 -3.81 6.59 -5.12
N ASN A 85 -4.04 5.36 -4.65
CA ASN A 85 -3.25 4.78 -3.55
C ASN A 85 -1.79 4.63 -3.95
N PHE A 86 -1.51 3.96 -5.09
CA PHE A 86 -0.13 3.78 -5.59
C PHE A 86 0.59 5.11 -5.83
N MET A 87 -0.10 6.11 -6.38
CA MET A 87 0.43 7.46 -6.56
C MET A 87 0.85 8.07 -5.22
N ALA A 88 -0.01 7.99 -4.20
CA ALA A 88 0.28 8.49 -2.88
C ALA A 88 1.50 7.77 -2.26
N GLU A 89 1.61 6.45 -2.42
CA GLU A 89 2.75 5.67 -1.90
C GLU A 89 4.08 6.17 -2.46
N VAL A 90 4.20 6.28 -3.79
CA VAL A 90 5.47 6.65 -4.42
C VAL A 90 5.80 8.14 -4.30
N GLU A 91 4.79 9.00 -4.16
CA GLU A 91 5.02 10.44 -3.91
C GLU A 91 5.48 10.71 -2.48
N THR A 92 4.93 9.98 -1.50
CA THR A 92 5.18 10.23 -0.07
C THR A 92 6.22 9.29 0.54
N LEU A 93 6.51 8.18 -0.15
CA LEU A 93 7.34 7.06 0.35
C LEU A 93 6.72 6.36 1.56
N ILE A 94 5.43 6.54 1.78
CA ILE A 94 4.66 5.97 2.90
C ILE A 94 3.81 4.83 2.38
N LEU A 95 3.82 3.71 3.10
CA LEU A 95 2.97 2.57 2.81
C LEU A 95 1.49 2.90 3.05
N THR A 96 0.64 2.60 2.07
CA THR A 96 -0.82 2.75 2.20
C THR A 96 -1.59 1.52 1.74
N ALA A 97 -2.60 1.12 2.49
CA ALA A 97 -3.57 0.11 2.03
C ALA A 97 -4.90 0.79 1.65
N GLY A 98 -5.56 0.27 0.62
CA GLY A 98 -6.88 0.70 0.20
C GLY A 98 -7.89 -0.44 0.36
N HIS A 99 -8.99 -0.16 1.07
CA HIS A 99 -10.03 -1.13 1.37
C HIS A 99 -11.39 -0.64 0.85
N ASP A 100 -12.21 -1.55 0.35
CA ASP A 100 -13.65 -1.32 0.22
C ASP A 100 -14.26 -1.23 1.62
N SER A 101 -14.63 -0.02 2.04
CA SER A 101 -15.07 0.21 3.42
C SER A 101 -16.43 -0.43 3.72
N GLN A 102 -17.22 -0.74 2.69
CA GLN A 102 -18.52 -1.40 2.85
C GLN A 102 -18.38 -2.89 3.17
N LYS A 103 -17.21 -3.48 2.90
CA LYS A 103 -16.91 -4.90 3.20
C LYS A 103 -16.28 -5.09 4.58
N LEU A 104 -15.92 -4.01 5.26
CA LEU A 104 -15.36 -4.03 6.61
C LEU A 104 -16.46 -4.13 7.67
N ARG A 105 -16.16 -4.79 8.80
CA ARG A 105 -17.16 -5.12 9.83
C ARG A 105 -16.78 -4.57 11.20
N GLY A 106 -17.65 -3.74 11.77
CA GLY A 106 -17.45 -3.21 13.12
C GLY A 106 -16.28 -2.23 13.23
N PRO A 107 -15.72 -2.04 14.44
CA PRO A 107 -14.61 -1.11 14.65
C PRO A 107 -13.34 -1.56 13.94
N ILE A 108 -12.67 -0.61 13.28
CA ILE A 108 -11.34 -0.81 12.70
C ILE A 108 -10.27 -0.47 13.73
N VAL A 109 -9.32 -1.39 13.90
CA VAL A 109 -8.23 -1.25 14.86
C VAL A 109 -6.90 -1.47 14.15
N ILE A 110 -5.95 -0.57 14.39
CA ILE A 110 -4.54 -0.80 14.07
C ILE A 110 -3.92 -1.51 15.27
N ASP A 111 -3.31 -2.67 15.03
CA ASP A 111 -2.86 -3.60 16.05
C ASP A 111 -1.51 -4.22 15.66
N VAL A 112 -0.97 -5.06 16.53
CA VAL A 112 0.22 -5.88 16.30
C VAL A 112 -0.18 -7.36 16.29
N SER A 113 0.33 -8.10 15.31
CA SER A 113 0.09 -9.53 15.18
C SER A 113 0.75 -10.34 16.31
N ARG A 114 0.09 -11.44 16.67
CA ARG A 114 0.43 -12.37 17.74
C ARG A 114 0.66 -13.75 17.13
N GLU A 115 1.30 -14.62 17.90
CA GLU A 115 1.42 -16.01 17.51
C GLU A 115 0.03 -16.65 17.34
N GLY A 116 -0.14 -17.45 16.28
CA GLY A 116 -1.42 -18.07 15.93
C GLY A 116 -2.34 -17.23 15.03
N ASP A 117 -2.02 -15.96 14.79
CA ASP A 117 -2.78 -15.15 13.84
C ASP A 117 -2.75 -15.71 12.43
N GLN A 118 -3.91 -15.67 11.77
CA GLN A 118 -4.07 -16.07 10.38
C GLN A 118 -4.85 -15.01 9.60
N MET A 119 -4.58 -14.95 8.29
CA MET A 119 -5.28 -14.09 7.35
C MET A 119 -5.50 -14.85 6.04
N THR A 120 -6.71 -14.75 5.50
CA THR A 120 -7.00 -15.20 4.12
C THR A 120 -6.53 -14.12 3.16
N GLN A 121 -5.48 -14.40 2.38
CA GLN A 121 -4.94 -13.46 1.40
C GLN A 121 -5.82 -13.41 0.15
N MET A 122 -5.64 -12.39 -0.70
CA MET A 122 -6.39 -12.19 -1.96
C MET A 122 -6.46 -13.39 -2.91
N ASN A 123 -5.51 -14.34 -2.83
CA ASN A 123 -5.54 -15.59 -3.60
C ASN A 123 -6.35 -16.71 -2.91
N SER A 124 -7.17 -16.37 -1.91
CA SER A 124 -7.96 -17.26 -1.05
C SER A 124 -7.14 -18.24 -0.19
N ALA A 125 -5.81 -18.13 -0.16
CA ALA A 125 -4.99 -18.97 0.71
C ALA A 125 -5.00 -18.43 2.15
N SER A 126 -5.18 -19.32 3.12
CA SER A 126 -4.90 -18.97 4.53
C SER A 126 -3.39 -18.87 4.75
N ARG A 127 -2.97 -17.84 5.48
CA ARG A 127 -1.58 -17.60 5.82
C ARG A 127 -1.43 -17.25 7.29
N ALA A 128 -0.49 -17.92 7.95
CA ALA A 128 -0.04 -17.52 9.27
C ALA A 128 0.69 -16.17 9.20
N ILE A 129 0.28 -15.23 10.03
CA ILE A 129 0.88 -13.90 10.12
C ILE A 129 1.94 -13.94 11.22
N ARG A 130 3.19 -13.65 10.85
CA ARG A 130 4.29 -13.63 11.81
C ARG A 130 4.02 -12.57 12.88
N SER A 131 4.18 -12.93 14.15
CA SER A 131 3.99 -12.03 15.29
C SER A 131 4.92 -10.81 15.22
N GLY A 132 4.42 -9.69 15.74
CA GLY A 132 5.11 -8.41 15.79
C GLY A 132 4.92 -7.54 14.56
N ASP A 133 4.09 -7.98 13.60
CA ASP A 133 3.74 -7.19 12.42
C ASP A 133 2.58 -6.23 12.72
N MET A 134 2.64 -5.01 12.23
CA MET A 134 1.55 -4.07 12.23
C MET A 134 0.50 -4.53 11.23
N ILE A 135 -0.72 -4.48 11.69
CA ILE A 135 -1.88 -4.99 10.98
C ILE A 135 -3.06 -4.06 11.19
N MET A 136 -4.03 -4.18 10.31
CA MET A 136 -5.38 -3.66 10.52
C MET A 136 -6.31 -4.84 10.73
N ARG A 137 -7.18 -4.72 11.74
CA ARG A 137 -8.25 -5.68 12.01
C ARG A 137 -9.61 -5.02 12.02
N ASP A 138 -10.61 -5.81 11.71
CA ASP A 138 -12.01 -5.54 11.96
C ASP A 138 -12.60 -6.65 12.87
N ALA A 139 -13.92 -6.66 13.04
CA ALA A 139 -14.61 -7.63 13.89
C ALA A 139 -14.46 -9.10 13.41
N ASP A 140 -14.12 -9.31 12.14
CA ASP A 140 -14.05 -10.63 11.51
C ASP A 140 -12.60 -11.14 11.38
N GLY A 141 -11.59 -10.30 11.67
CA GLY A 141 -10.19 -10.70 11.69
C GLY A 141 -9.22 -9.68 11.08
N ILE A 142 -8.08 -10.16 10.60
CA ILE A 142 -7.06 -9.32 9.95
C ILE A 142 -7.53 -8.93 8.55
N CYS A 143 -7.58 -7.63 8.28
CA CYS A 143 -7.89 -7.06 6.97
C CYS A 143 -6.62 -6.75 6.16
N CYS A 144 -5.52 -6.38 6.82
CA CYS A 144 -4.25 -6.09 6.17
C CYS A 144 -3.09 -6.38 7.11
N SER A 145 -2.00 -6.88 6.55
CA SER A 145 -0.69 -6.95 7.18
C SER A 145 0.29 -6.14 6.35
N ILE A 146 1.14 -5.36 6.99
CA ILE A 146 2.17 -4.58 6.28
C ILE A 146 3.12 -5.50 5.50
N ILE A 147 3.45 -6.66 6.05
CA ILE A 147 4.41 -7.59 5.44
C ILE A 147 3.76 -8.50 4.40
N TYR A 148 2.51 -8.89 4.61
CA TYR A 148 1.82 -9.89 3.80
C TYR A 148 0.70 -9.33 2.92
N GLY A 149 0.41 -8.03 3.03
CA GLY A 149 -0.55 -7.31 2.19
C GLY A 149 -2.00 -7.48 2.63
N GLN A 150 -2.89 -7.30 1.66
CA GLN A 150 -4.34 -7.22 1.81
C GLN A 150 -5.01 -8.59 1.99
N ASP A 151 -6.09 -8.62 2.76
CA ASP A 151 -6.99 -9.78 2.85
C ASP A 151 -7.81 -10.01 1.56
N ALA A 152 -8.56 -11.12 1.50
CA ALA A 152 -9.46 -11.41 0.37
C ALA A 152 -10.80 -10.68 0.43
N ARG A 153 -11.23 -10.19 1.60
CA ARG A 153 -12.61 -9.74 1.81
C ARG A 153 -12.80 -8.28 1.45
N SER A 154 -11.85 -7.43 1.84
CA SER A 154 -11.95 -5.98 1.68
C SER A 154 -11.18 -5.34 0.51
N PRO A 155 -10.65 -6.04 -0.52
CA PRO A 155 -10.09 -5.35 -1.69
C PRO A 155 -11.08 -4.42 -2.38
N ILE A 156 -10.55 -3.30 -2.89
CA ILE A 156 -11.23 -2.43 -3.85
C ILE A 156 -11.55 -3.23 -5.11
N SER A 157 -12.79 -3.13 -5.57
CA SER A 157 -13.27 -3.71 -6.83
C SER A 157 -13.99 -2.64 -7.67
N PRO A 158 -14.35 -2.94 -8.93
CA PRO A 158 -15.11 -2.00 -9.77
C PRO A 158 -16.43 -1.52 -9.12
N GLU A 159 -17.00 -2.31 -8.22
CA GLU A 159 -18.25 -2.00 -7.50
C GLU A 159 -18.02 -1.13 -6.25
N THR A 160 -16.77 -0.90 -5.85
CA THR A 160 -16.46 -0.12 -4.65
C THR A 160 -16.85 1.35 -4.83
N SER A 161 -17.80 1.80 -4.02
CA SER A 161 -18.27 3.21 -3.98
C SER A 161 -17.73 4.00 -2.79
N ARG A 162 -17.16 3.30 -1.80
CA ARG A 162 -16.54 3.88 -0.60
C ARG A 162 -15.22 3.20 -0.31
N VAL A 163 -14.15 3.97 -0.22
CA VAL A 163 -12.80 3.47 0.03
C VAL A 163 -12.28 4.00 1.36
N LEU A 164 -11.62 3.13 2.12
CA LEU A 164 -10.81 3.50 3.28
C LEU A 164 -9.33 3.36 2.92
N TYR A 165 -8.60 4.47 2.92
CA TYR A 165 -7.15 4.49 2.83
C TYR A 165 -6.50 4.53 4.21
N VAL A 166 -5.52 3.66 4.41
CA VAL A 166 -4.81 3.50 5.68
C VAL A 166 -3.32 3.63 5.43
N ALA A 167 -2.71 4.70 5.95
CA ALA A 167 -1.26 4.86 5.95
C ALA A 167 -0.66 4.22 7.20
N TYR A 168 0.40 3.45 7.03
CA TYR A 168 1.09 2.78 8.14
C TYR A 168 2.47 3.38 8.37
N ALA A 169 2.72 3.93 9.55
CA ALA A 169 4.04 4.43 9.93
C ALA A 169 4.71 3.46 10.91
N PRO A 170 5.89 2.90 10.56
CA PRO A 170 6.64 2.10 11.50
C PRO A 170 7.00 2.89 12.76
N PRO A 171 6.90 2.27 13.95
CA PRO A 171 7.39 2.90 15.16
C PRO A 171 8.90 3.10 15.08
N ARG A 172 9.38 4.22 15.62
CA ARG A 172 10.81 4.54 15.71
C ARG A 172 11.55 3.63 16.68
#